data_AF-A0A9E5SVP3-F1
#
_entry.id   AF-A0A9E5SVP3-F1
#
_cell.length_a   1.000
_cell.length_b   1.000
_cell.length_c   1.000
_cell.angle_alpha   90.00
_cell.angle_beta   90.00
_cell.angle_gamma   90.00
#
_symmetry.space_group_name_H-M   'P 1'
#
loop_
_entity.id
_entity.type
_entity.pdbx_description
1 polymer ?
#
loop_
_entity_poly.entity_id
_entity_poly.type
_entity_poly.pdbx_seq_one_letter_code
_entity_poly.pdbx_strand_id
1 'polypeptide(L)'
;MSKKESKQRLDCWQKKLEQDRDAWERFSSKFDHREELYFGSRELKPVVENDAKRTTPHVRNIICELIEAQIDPTVPQPKVSGHSQEREYLAKVVEDKIRNELDRMPMEALNDVAERIVRIQGGVLYMAEWDSSSGDHEHTGDLVITAMHPKQIIPQAGVYTGFRDMDHFFIKRSTTKTYIKRRYGVDVDDEQE
;
A
#
# COMPACT_ATOMS: atom_id res chain seq x y z
N MET A 1 18.81 26.07 -0.52
CA MET A 1 19.84 25.03 -0.29
C MET A 1 20.87 25.13 -1.38
N SER A 2 22.16 25.09 -1.02
CA SER A 2 23.25 24.98 -1.99
C SER A 2 23.16 23.62 -2.69
N LYS A 3 23.51 23.55 -3.99
CA LYS A 3 23.51 22.28 -4.76
C LYS A 3 24.30 21.16 -4.06
N LYS A 4 25.34 21.52 -3.30
CA LYS A 4 26.17 20.59 -2.53
C LYS A 4 25.41 19.97 -1.35
N GLU A 5 24.60 20.76 -0.64
CA GLU A 5 23.80 20.29 0.49
C GLU A 5 22.68 19.34 0.04
N SER A 6 22.04 19.67 -1.09
CA SER A 6 21.02 18.79 -1.69
C SER A 6 21.60 17.43 -2.07
N LYS A 7 22.81 17.40 -2.65
CA LYS A 7 23.49 16.15 -3.02
C LYS A 7 23.85 15.31 -1.79
N GLN A 8 24.42 15.92 -0.76
CA GLN A 8 24.75 15.21 0.49
C GLN A 8 23.51 14.62 1.17
N ARG A 9 22.38 15.35 1.14
CA ARG A 9 21.10 14.86 1.65
C ARG A 9 20.61 13.67 0.85
N LEU A 10 20.69 13.73 -0.49
CA LEU A 10 20.31 12.63 -1.37
C LEU A 10 21.13 11.36 -1.06
N ASP A 11 22.46 11.50 -1.00
CA ASP A 11 23.37 10.39 -0.70
C ASP A 11 23.05 9.75 0.67
N CYS A 12 22.66 10.56 1.66
CA CYS A 12 22.23 10.07 2.98
C CYS A 12 20.96 9.21 2.88
N TRP A 13 19.94 9.68 2.17
CA TRP A 13 18.68 8.94 2.03
C TRP A 13 18.82 7.69 1.15
N GLN A 14 19.66 7.72 0.12
CA GLN A 14 19.98 6.55 -0.69
C GLN A 14 20.65 5.45 0.15
N LYS A 15 21.62 5.81 0.99
CA LYS A 15 22.26 4.85 1.92
C LYS A 15 21.28 4.23 2.91
N LYS A 16 20.37 5.04 3.47
CA LYS A 16 19.32 4.53 4.36
C LYS A 16 18.37 3.56 3.63
N LEU A 17 17.96 3.92 2.41
CA LEU A 17 17.10 3.09 1.58
C LEU A 17 17.74 1.72 1.29
N GLU A 18 19.03 1.69 0.95
CA GLU A 18 19.76 0.44 0.72
C GLU A 18 19.79 -0.43 1.97
N GLN A 19 20.18 0.14 3.12
CA GLN A 19 20.22 -0.57 4.40
C GLN A 19 18.87 -1.17 4.79
N ASP A 20 17.80 -0.38 4.69
CA ASP A 20 16.46 -0.83 5.05
C ASP A 20 15.91 -1.85 4.06
N ARG A 21 16.21 -1.70 2.76
CA ARG A 21 15.82 -2.65 1.72
C ARG A 21 16.47 -4.01 1.96
N ASP A 22 17.76 -4.03 2.25
CA ASP A 22 18.50 -5.28 2.46
C ASP A 22 17.98 -6.01 3.71
N ALA A 23 17.64 -5.26 4.77
CA ALA A 23 16.97 -5.83 5.95
C ALA A 23 15.56 -6.38 5.65
N TRP A 24 14.85 -5.76 4.70
CA TRP A 24 13.47 -6.10 4.32
C TRP A 24 13.37 -7.24 3.28
N GLU A 25 14.45 -7.53 2.55
CA GLU A 25 14.46 -8.48 1.43
C GLU A 25 13.90 -9.86 1.78
N ARG A 26 14.22 -10.37 2.98
CA ARG A 26 13.72 -11.67 3.49
C ARG A 26 12.19 -11.76 3.60
N PHE A 27 11.51 -10.61 3.73
CA PHE A 27 10.06 -10.53 3.74
C PHE A 27 9.52 -10.28 2.33
N SER A 28 10.24 -9.48 1.54
CA SER A 28 9.87 -9.16 0.16
C SER A 28 9.66 -10.41 -0.70
N SER A 29 10.57 -11.39 -0.62
CA SER A 29 10.47 -12.64 -1.39
C SER A 29 9.27 -13.51 -1.01
N LYS A 30 8.77 -13.39 0.22
CA LYS A 30 7.59 -14.14 0.67
C LYS A 30 6.31 -13.59 0.06
N PHE A 31 6.24 -12.29 -0.25
CA PHE A 31 5.08 -11.71 -0.90
C PHE A 31 4.86 -12.32 -2.28
N ASP A 32 5.93 -12.45 -3.07
CA ASP A 32 5.89 -13.04 -4.41
C ASP A 32 5.45 -14.51 -4.36
N HIS A 33 5.98 -15.27 -3.41
CA HIS A 33 5.58 -16.66 -3.24
C HIS A 33 4.09 -16.81 -2.90
N ARG A 34 3.54 -15.93 -2.06
CA ARG A 34 2.11 -15.97 -1.68
C ARG A 34 1.20 -15.61 -2.85
N GLU A 35 1.59 -14.63 -3.67
CA GLU A 35 0.87 -14.30 -4.90
C GLU A 35 0.89 -15.47 -5.88
N GLU A 36 2.04 -16.11 -6.05
CA GLU A 36 2.18 -17.28 -6.92
C GLU A 36 1.26 -18.44 -6.50
N LEU A 37 1.15 -18.68 -5.19
CA LEU A 37 0.21 -19.65 -4.63
C LEU A 37 -1.25 -19.23 -4.87
N TYR A 38 -1.57 -17.95 -4.70
CA TYR A 38 -2.91 -17.42 -4.96
C TYR A 38 -3.30 -17.47 -6.44
N PHE A 39 -2.37 -17.25 -7.38
CA PHE A 39 -2.65 -17.39 -8.82
C PHE A 39 -2.66 -18.84 -9.30
N GLY A 40 -2.22 -19.79 -8.47
CA GLY A 40 -2.28 -21.22 -8.75
C GLY A 40 -1.08 -21.68 -9.57
N SER A 41 0.12 -21.55 -8.99
CA SER A 41 1.35 -22.09 -9.56
C SER A 41 1.18 -23.53 -10.06
N ARG A 42 1.72 -23.80 -11.25
CA ARG A 42 1.77 -25.14 -11.84
C ARG A 42 3.03 -25.90 -11.43
N GLU A 43 3.93 -25.24 -10.71
CA GLU A 43 5.18 -25.84 -10.25
C GLU A 43 4.92 -26.86 -9.14
N LEU A 44 5.54 -28.03 -9.30
CA LEU A 44 5.48 -29.10 -8.32
C LEU A 44 6.75 -29.07 -7.48
N LYS A 45 6.58 -29.12 -6.16
CA LYS A 45 7.71 -29.32 -5.24
C LYS A 45 8.14 -30.79 -5.28
N PRO A 46 9.38 -31.11 -5.64
CA PRO A 46 9.85 -32.49 -5.67
C PRO A 46 9.83 -33.06 -4.25
N VAL A 47 9.20 -34.22 -4.06
CA VAL A 47 9.14 -34.90 -2.75
C VAL A 47 10.34 -35.85 -2.58
N VAL A 48 10.86 -36.36 -3.69
CA VAL A 48 12.02 -37.25 -3.77
C VAL A 48 13.07 -36.70 -4.74
N GLU A 49 14.33 -37.07 -4.53
CA GLU A 49 15.49 -36.52 -5.22
C GLU A 49 15.46 -36.71 -6.75
N ASN A 50 14.79 -37.76 -7.23
CA ASN A 50 14.69 -38.11 -8.66
C ASN A 50 13.29 -37.91 -9.26
N ASP A 51 12.50 -36.98 -8.71
CA ASP A 51 11.15 -36.73 -9.24
C ASP A 51 11.22 -36.10 -10.64
N ALA A 52 10.75 -36.84 -11.65
CA ALA A 52 10.89 -36.45 -13.06
C ALA A 52 9.89 -35.34 -13.47
N LYS A 53 8.79 -35.18 -12.72
CA LYS A 53 7.74 -34.23 -13.04
C LYS A 53 7.87 -32.98 -12.18
N ARG A 54 8.05 -31.82 -12.84
CA ARG A 54 8.17 -30.52 -12.18
C ARG A 54 6.97 -29.60 -12.38
N THR A 55 6.04 -29.97 -13.26
CA THR A 55 4.88 -29.16 -13.60
C THR A 55 3.65 -30.02 -13.84
N THR A 56 2.47 -29.49 -13.51
CA THR A 56 1.18 -30.12 -13.83
C THR A 56 0.37 -29.29 -14.84
N PRO A 57 -0.33 -29.92 -15.81
CA PRO A 57 -1.22 -29.20 -16.72
C PRO A 57 -2.49 -28.69 -16.05
N HIS A 58 -2.92 -29.33 -14.96
CA HIS A 58 -4.16 -29.01 -14.25
C HIS A 58 -3.89 -28.74 -12.77
N VAL A 59 -4.43 -27.61 -12.28
CA VAL A 59 -4.35 -27.17 -10.89
C VAL A 59 -5.76 -26.78 -10.46
N ARG A 60 -6.25 -27.37 -9.37
CA ARG A 60 -7.41 -26.83 -8.65
C ARG A 60 -6.89 -25.92 -7.54
N ASN A 61 -7.18 -24.63 -7.67
CA ASN A 61 -6.62 -23.63 -6.77
C ASN A 61 -7.51 -23.42 -5.53
N ILE A 62 -7.37 -24.33 -4.57
CA ILE A 62 -8.11 -24.27 -3.31
C ILE A 62 -7.77 -22.99 -2.52
N ILE A 63 -6.56 -22.46 -2.65
CA ILE A 63 -6.13 -21.25 -1.95
C ILE A 63 -6.96 -20.06 -2.42
N CYS A 64 -7.07 -19.86 -3.74
CA CYS A 64 -7.92 -18.82 -4.32
C CYS A 64 -9.39 -19.03 -3.94
N GLU A 65 -9.92 -20.26 -4.08
CA GLU A 65 -11.31 -20.57 -3.70
C GLU A 65 -11.61 -20.18 -2.23
N LEU A 66 -10.72 -20.52 -1.30
CA LEU A 66 -10.89 -20.23 0.13
C LEU A 66 -10.74 -18.73 0.45
N ILE A 67 -9.84 -18.04 -0.22
CA ILE A 67 -9.65 -16.59 -0.02
C ILE A 67 -10.85 -15.83 -0.57
N GLU A 68 -11.24 -16.08 -1.82
CA GLU A 68 -12.35 -15.37 -2.46
C GLU A 68 -13.69 -15.62 -1.75
N ALA A 69 -13.88 -16.80 -1.14
CA ALA A 69 -15.06 -17.10 -0.35
C ALA A 69 -15.18 -16.30 0.97
N GLN A 70 -14.09 -15.70 1.45
CA GLN A 70 -14.04 -14.95 2.71
C GLN A 70 -14.02 -13.43 2.53
N ILE A 71 -13.95 -12.94 1.28
CA ILE A 71 -13.90 -11.50 1.02
C ILE A 71 -15.25 -10.88 1.35
N ASP A 72 -15.20 -9.82 2.14
CA ASP A 72 -16.34 -8.96 2.44
C ASP A 72 -15.96 -7.51 2.12
N PRO A 73 -16.51 -6.90 1.05
CA PRO A 73 -16.16 -5.54 0.67
C PRO A 73 -16.81 -4.47 1.57
N THR A 74 -17.61 -4.86 2.57
CA THR A 74 -18.33 -3.92 3.44
C THR A 74 -17.37 -2.99 4.19
N VAL A 75 -17.49 -1.69 3.92
CA VAL A 75 -16.71 -0.66 4.62
C VAL A 75 -17.43 -0.29 5.92
N PRO A 76 -16.77 -0.42 7.09
CA PRO A 76 -17.39 -0.06 8.36
C PRO A 76 -17.60 1.45 8.44
N GLN A 77 -18.77 1.86 8.91
CA GLN A 77 -19.12 3.26 9.08
C GLN A 77 -18.38 3.84 10.30
N PRO A 78 -17.81 5.07 10.19
CA PRO A 78 -17.07 5.69 11.28
C PRO A 78 -18.03 6.05 12.42
N LYS A 79 -17.53 5.93 13.66
CA LYS A 79 -18.23 6.42 14.85
C LYS A 79 -17.34 7.42 15.57
N VAL A 80 -17.85 8.62 15.78
CA VAL A 80 -17.19 9.67 16.56
C VAL A 80 -18.05 9.95 17.80
N SER A 81 -17.42 10.01 18.97
CA SER A 81 -18.08 10.34 20.24
C SER A 81 -17.55 11.66 20.79
N GLY A 82 -18.45 12.47 21.35
CA GLY A 82 -18.06 13.69 22.05
C GLY A 82 -17.39 13.36 23.38
N HIS A 83 -16.41 14.16 23.78
CA HIS A 83 -15.83 14.05 25.14
C HIS A 83 -16.87 14.43 26.23
N SER A 84 -17.86 15.26 25.90
CA SER A 84 -18.94 15.67 26.79
C SER A 84 -20.28 15.67 26.05
N GLN A 85 -21.39 15.60 26.78
CA GLN A 85 -22.74 15.58 26.21
C GLN A 85 -23.05 16.81 25.35
N GLU A 86 -22.55 17.99 25.75
CA GLU A 86 -22.70 19.24 24.97
C GLU A 86 -22.01 19.17 23.60
N ARG A 87 -20.95 18.36 23.47
CA ARG A 87 -20.16 18.22 22.24
C ARG A 87 -20.63 17.08 21.35
N GLU A 88 -21.66 16.34 21.74
CA GLU A 88 -22.18 15.22 20.96
C GLU A 88 -22.72 15.68 19.59
N TYR A 89 -23.31 16.88 19.53
CA TYR A 89 -23.71 17.48 18.26
C TYR A 89 -22.51 17.70 17.32
N LEU A 90 -21.38 18.20 17.83
CA LEU A 90 -20.17 18.41 17.04
C LEU A 90 -19.58 17.08 16.55
N ALA A 91 -19.61 16.05 17.39
CA ALA A 91 -19.19 14.70 17.01
C ALA A 91 -20.03 14.17 15.84
N LYS A 92 -21.34 14.38 15.87
CA LYS A 92 -22.24 14.00 14.77
C LYS A 92 -21.90 14.74 13.47
N VAL A 93 -21.62 16.04 13.52
CA VAL A 93 -21.21 16.81 12.33
C VAL A 93 -19.92 16.25 11.72
N VAL A 94 -18.95 15.86 12.56
CA VAL A 94 -17.70 15.24 12.09
C VAL A 94 -17.97 13.86 11.50
N GLU A 95 -18.81 13.05 12.13
CA GLU A 95 -19.20 11.72 11.64
C GLU A 95 -19.86 11.81 10.25
N ASP A 96 -20.82 12.73 10.08
CA ASP A 96 -21.50 12.97 8.82
C ASP A 96 -20.52 13.48 7.75
N LYS A 97 -19.54 14.31 8.13
CA LYS A 97 -18.47 14.74 7.21
C LYS A 97 -17.60 13.58 6.74
N ILE A 98 -17.16 12.70 7.65
CA ILE A 98 -16.33 11.55 7.27
C ILE A 98 -17.13 10.62 6.35
N ARG A 99 -18.42 10.38 6.63
CA ARG A 99 -19.28 9.57 5.77
C ARG A 99 -19.37 10.14 4.36
N ASN A 100 -19.62 11.44 4.23
CA ASN A 100 -19.68 12.10 2.92
C ASN A 100 -18.35 11.98 2.15
N GLU A 101 -17.20 12.08 2.85
CA GLU A 101 -15.89 11.88 2.21
C GLU A 101 -15.66 10.42 1.77
N LEU A 102 -16.10 9.45 2.58
CA LEU A 102 -16.00 8.03 2.22
C LEU A 102 -16.87 7.72 0.99
N ASP A 103 -18.09 8.25 0.93
CA ASP A 103 -19.02 8.05 -0.20
C ASP A 103 -18.55 8.76 -1.48
N ARG A 104 -17.80 9.87 -1.35
CA ARG A 104 -17.19 10.58 -2.50
C ARG A 104 -16.10 9.75 -3.17
N MET A 105 -15.38 8.93 -2.40
CA MET A 105 -14.31 8.06 -2.88
C MET A 105 -14.84 6.66 -3.21
N PRO A 106 -14.21 5.90 -4.13
CA PRO A 106 -14.61 4.53 -4.43
C PRO A 106 -14.14 3.55 -3.33
N MET A 107 -14.58 3.75 -2.09
CA MET A 107 -14.07 3.04 -0.92
C MET A 107 -14.38 1.55 -0.95
N GLU A 108 -15.51 1.12 -1.50
CA GLU A 108 -15.86 -0.30 -1.63
C GLU A 108 -14.90 -1.01 -2.59
N ALA A 109 -14.55 -0.37 -3.70
CA ALA A 109 -13.58 -0.94 -4.65
C ALA A 109 -12.17 -0.99 -4.06
N LEU A 110 -11.77 0.06 -3.33
CA LEU A 110 -10.50 0.06 -2.60
C LEU A 110 -10.46 -1.03 -1.53
N ASN A 111 -11.57 -1.22 -0.80
CA ASN A 111 -11.68 -2.21 0.25
C ASN A 111 -11.72 -3.65 -0.29
N ASP A 112 -12.37 -3.89 -1.42
CA ASP A 112 -12.35 -5.19 -2.11
C ASP A 112 -10.91 -5.61 -2.51
N VAL A 113 -10.12 -4.67 -3.04
CA VAL A 113 -8.69 -4.90 -3.32
C VAL A 113 -7.91 -5.12 -2.02
N ALA A 114 -8.15 -4.29 -1.01
CA ALA A 114 -7.47 -4.35 0.26
C ALA A 114 -7.74 -5.66 1.01
N GLU A 115 -8.97 -6.16 1.03
CA GLU A 115 -9.33 -7.46 1.61
C GLU A 115 -8.53 -8.58 0.94
N ARG A 116 -8.45 -8.64 -0.40
CA ARG A 116 -7.60 -9.63 -1.07
C ARG A 116 -6.15 -9.53 -0.62
N ILE A 117 -5.58 -8.33 -0.61
CA ILE A 117 -4.19 -8.12 -0.20
C ILE A 117 -3.99 -8.57 1.26
N VAL A 118 -4.91 -8.26 2.17
CA VAL A 118 -4.83 -8.69 3.59
C VAL A 118 -4.90 -10.21 3.70
N ARG A 119 -5.80 -10.87 2.98
CA ARG A 119 -5.95 -12.34 3.04
C ARG A 119 -4.75 -13.07 2.44
N ILE A 120 -4.13 -12.52 1.39
CA ILE A 120 -2.93 -13.09 0.76
C ILE A 120 -1.68 -12.79 1.60
N GLN A 121 -1.48 -11.55 2.03
CA GLN A 121 -0.21 -11.07 2.57
C GLN A 121 -0.17 -10.89 4.09
N GLY A 122 -1.33 -10.83 4.74
CA GLY A 122 -1.48 -10.56 6.17
C GLY A 122 -1.56 -9.08 6.54
N GLY A 123 -1.66 -8.18 5.57
CA GLY A 123 -1.81 -6.75 5.82
C GLY A 123 -1.87 -5.92 4.53
N VAL A 124 -2.35 -4.69 4.65
CA VAL A 124 -2.45 -3.68 3.58
C VAL A 124 -2.20 -2.30 4.21
N LEU A 125 -1.74 -1.32 3.43
CA LEU A 125 -1.67 0.06 3.90
C LEU A 125 -2.70 0.91 3.17
N TYR A 126 -3.52 1.64 3.92
CA TYR A 126 -4.26 2.77 3.39
C TYR A 126 -3.44 4.04 3.58
N MET A 127 -3.17 4.74 2.48
CA MET A 127 -2.49 6.02 2.51
C MET A 127 -3.47 7.12 2.18
N ALA A 128 -3.64 8.03 3.14
CA ALA A 128 -4.44 9.23 3.00
C ALA A 128 -3.54 10.38 2.53
N GLU A 129 -3.85 10.95 1.37
CA GLU A 129 -3.13 12.06 0.76
C GLU A 129 -4.07 13.24 0.53
N TRP A 130 -3.50 14.44 0.47
CA TRP A 130 -4.21 15.64 0.05
C TRP A 130 -3.83 15.96 -1.39
N ASP A 131 -4.77 15.85 -2.32
CA ASP A 131 -4.53 16.31 -3.69
C ASP A 131 -4.95 17.77 -3.84
N SER A 132 -3.98 18.67 -3.95
CA SER A 132 -4.24 20.10 -4.16
C SER A 132 -4.68 20.45 -5.57
N SER A 133 -4.70 19.50 -6.51
CA SER A 133 -5.15 19.75 -7.89
C SER A 133 -6.63 19.52 -8.12
N SER A 134 -7.32 18.92 -7.15
CA SER A 134 -8.76 18.72 -7.18
C SER A 134 -9.50 19.83 -6.41
N GLY A 135 -10.82 19.75 -6.35
CA GLY A 135 -11.70 20.72 -5.69
C GLY A 135 -12.46 21.63 -6.65
N ASP A 136 -13.33 22.44 -6.06
CA ASP A 136 -14.25 23.34 -6.75
C ASP A 136 -13.87 24.82 -6.52
N HIS A 137 -14.69 25.73 -7.03
CA HIS A 137 -14.53 27.18 -6.81
C HIS A 137 -14.57 27.61 -5.33
N GLU A 138 -15.12 26.77 -4.43
CA GLU A 138 -15.23 27.07 -2.99
C GLU A 138 -14.13 26.44 -2.13
N HIS A 139 -13.51 25.34 -2.57
CA HIS A 139 -12.47 24.65 -1.80
C HIS A 139 -11.34 24.14 -2.70
N THR A 140 -10.11 24.24 -2.20
CA THR A 140 -8.93 23.76 -2.93
C THR A 140 -8.46 22.45 -2.34
N GLY A 141 -8.49 21.43 -3.19
CA GLY A 141 -8.02 20.09 -2.91
C GLY A 141 -9.00 19.20 -2.18
N ASP A 142 -8.78 17.91 -2.34
CA ASP A 142 -9.59 16.86 -1.74
C ASP A 142 -8.73 15.77 -1.11
N LEU A 143 -9.34 15.02 -0.19
CA LEU A 143 -8.77 13.81 0.36
C LEU A 143 -8.75 12.70 -0.70
N VAL A 144 -7.63 12.00 -0.83
CA VAL A 144 -7.50 10.82 -1.68
C VAL A 144 -6.95 9.67 -0.85
N ILE A 145 -7.61 8.53 -0.89
CA ILE A 145 -7.15 7.31 -0.24
C ILE A 145 -6.64 6.33 -1.30
N THR A 146 -5.45 5.80 -1.09
CA THR A 146 -4.87 4.73 -1.92
C THR A 146 -4.61 3.50 -1.06
N ALA A 147 -5.11 2.34 -1.48
CA ALA A 147 -4.72 1.05 -0.94
C ALA A 147 -3.38 0.64 -1.57
N MET A 148 -2.38 0.34 -0.74
CA MET A 148 -1.04 -0.03 -1.16
C MET A 148 -0.67 -1.44 -0.72
N HIS A 149 -0.02 -2.15 -1.63
CA HIS A 149 0.51 -3.48 -1.36
C HIS A 149 1.70 -3.38 -0.39
N PRO A 150 1.83 -4.24 0.65
CA PRO A 150 2.92 -4.17 1.62
C PRO A 150 4.33 -4.19 1.01
N LYS A 151 4.51 -4.86 -0.14
CA LYS A 151 5.79 -4.88 -0.89
C LYS A 151 6.23 -3.48 -1.36
N GLN A 152 5.29 -2.56 -1.52
CA GLN A 152 5.58 -1.17 -1.91
C GLN A 152 6.17 -0.35 -0.75
N ILE A 153 6.21 -0.86 0.47
CA ILE A 153 6.74 -0.15 1.64
C ILE A 153 8.04 -0.81 2.08
N ILE A 154 9.03 0.01 2.40
CA ILE A 154 10.24 -0.41 3.11
C ILE A 154 10.23 0.27 4.49
N PRO A 155 9.99 -0.48 5.57
CA PRO A 155 10.05 0.05 6.93
C PRO A 155 11.51 0.27 7.36
N GLN A 156 11.73 1.14 8.35
CA GLN A 156 13.03 1.34 8.97
C GLN A 156 13.55 0.04 9.61
N ALA A 157 14.81 -0.31 9.32
CA ALA A 157 15.45 -1.47 9.89
C ALA A 157 15.55 -1.36 11.43
N GLY A 158 15.22 -2.46 12.12
CA GLY A 158 15.32 -2.57 13.57
C GLY A 158 14.08 -2.12 14.36
N VAL A 159 13.06 -1.55 13.70
CA VAL A 159 11.78 -1.18 14.34
C VAL A 159 10.75 -2.28 14.09
N TYR A 160 10.20 -2.85 15.17
CA TYR A 160 9.27 -3.99 15.10
C TYR A 160 7.91 -3.72 15.77
N THR A 161 7.74 -2.56 16.39
CA THR A 161 6.55 -2.20 17.18
C THR A 161 5.44 -1.62 16.31
N GLY A 162 5.76 -0.71 15.39
CA GLY A 162 4.80 -0.18 14.42
C GLY A 162 5.29 1.07 13.69
N PHE A 163 4.49 1.55 12.74
CA PHE A 163 4.81 2.74 11.94
C PHE A 163 5.00 4.02 12.76
N ARG A 164 4.39 4.12 13.96
CA ARG A 164 4.49 5.30 14.81
C ARG A 164 5.86 5.48 15.46
N ASP A 165 6.62 4.40 15.60
CA ASP A 165 7.93 4.40 16.23
C ASP A 165 9.08 4.49 15.20
N MET A 166 8.73 4.54 13.91
CA MET A 166 9.70 4.71 12.83
C MET A 166 9.96 6.20 12.60
N ASP A 167 11.22 6.58 12.50
CA ASP A 167 11.65 7.92 12.09
C ASP A 167 11.43 8.14 10.59
N HIS A 168 11.51 7.07 9.81
CA HIS A 168 11.32 7.11 8.37
C HIS A 168 10.79 5.77 7.83
N PHE A 169 10.19 5.83 6.66
CA PHE A 169 9.88 4.67 5.83
C PHE A 169 9.92 5.12 4.38
N PHE A 170 10.13 4.17 3.47
CA PHE A 170 10.14 4.45 2.04
C PHE A 170 8.93 3.83 1.37
N ILE A 171 8.43 4.52 0.34
CA ILE A 171 7.36 4.04 -0.51
C ILE A 171 7.91 3.91 -1.93
N LYS A 172 7.75 2.72 -2.51
CA LYS A 172 8.00 2.43 -3.92
C LYS A 172 6.69 2.52 -4.69
N ARG A 173 6.58 3.52 -5.55
CA ARG A 173 5.46 3.68 -6.47
C ARG A 173 5.96 3.54 -7.89
N SER A 174 5.32 2.66 -8.65
CA SER A 174 5.40 2.70 -10.10
C SER A 174 4.60 3.91 -10.57
N THR A 175 5.27 4.91 -11.14
CA THR A 175 4.63 6.10 -11.69
C THR A 175 5.18 6.37 -13.07
N THR A 176 4.41 7.05 -13.91
CA THR A 176 4.88 7.38 -15.26
C THR A 176 5.87 8.54 -15.20
N LYS A 177 6.87 8.51 -16.09
CA LYS A 177 7.83 9.60 -16.27
C LYS A 177 7.12 10.95 -16.50
N THR A 178 6.05 10.93 -17.30
CA THR A 178 5.18 12.09 -17.53
C THR A 178 4.56 12.65 -16.26
N TYR A 179 4.13 11.79 -15.33
CA TYR A 179 3.58 12.23 -14.05
C TYR A 179 4.66 12.95 -13.21
N ILE A 180 5.87 12.40 -13.14
CA ILE A 180 7.00 12.99 -12.42
C ILE A 180 7.33 14.38 -12.96
N LYS A 181 7.45 14.50 -14.29
CA LYS A 181 7.72 15.77 -14.98
C LYS A 181 6.64 16.82 -14.70
N ARG A 182 5.36 16.42 -14.75
CA ARG A 182 4.23 17.33 -14.47
C ARG A 182 4.21 17.79 -13.00
N ARG A 183 4.42 16.87 -12.04
CA ARG A 183 4.26 17.15 -10.61
C ARG A 183 5.47 17.82 -9.99
N TYR A 184 6.68 17.38 -10.35
CA TYR A 184 7.94 17.82 -9.75
C TYR A 184 8.76 18.72 -10.66
N GLY A 185 8.40 18.87 -11.94
CA GLY A 185 9.17 19.65 -12.90
C GLY A 185 10.53 19.04 -13.26
N VAL A 186 10.74 17.75 -12.94
CA VAL A 186 11.99 17.03 -13.18
C VAL A 186 11.81 16.12 -14.40
N ASP A 187 12.69 16.28 -15.38
CA ASP A 187 12.73 15.42 -16.55
C ASP A 187 13.52 14.14 -16.24
N VAL A 188 12.89 12.98 -16.45
CA VAL A 188 13.46 11.65 -16.17
C VAL A 188 13.31 10.73 -17.38
N ASP A 189 13.18 11.31 -18.58
CA ASP A 189 13.00 10.56 -19.82
C ASP A 189 14.17 9.60 -20.09
N ASP A 190 15.39 9.97 -19.70
CA ASP A 190 16.62 9.17 -19.88
C ASP A 190 16.81 8.03 -18.86
N GLU A 191 16.01 7.96 -17.78
CA GLU A 191 16.13 6.90 -16.77
C GLU A 191 15.56 5.57 -17.29
N GLN A 192 16.14 4.44 -16.90
CA GLN A 192 15.60 3.12 -17.29
C GLN A 192 14.31 2.79 -16.52
N GLU A 193 13.41 2.02 -17.14
CA GLU A 193 12.18 1.50 -16.50
C GLU A 193 12.49 0.48 -15.40
#